data_AF-A0A356L3S3-F1
#
_entry.id   AF-A0A356L3S3-F1
#
_cell.length_a   1.000
_cell.length_b   1.000
_cell.length_c   1.000
_cell.angle_alpha   90.00
_cell.angle_beta   90.00
_cell.angle_gamma   90.00
#
_symmetry.space_group_name_H-M   'P 1'
#
loop_
_entity.id
_entity.type
_entity.pdbx_description
1 polymer ?
#
loop_
_entity_poly.entity_id
_entity_poly.type
_entity_poly.pdbx_seq_one_letter_code
_entity_poly.pdbx_strand_id
1 'polypeptide(L)'
;DIYVLNNYLVKVYASNDRMFKATRNTPDKFIRLEEYFSLDRNLDKISNLKKYLRDNETYKYLYQDFYQAGETNVSAISRLLQSYAVYQECFANPEVMIASLDPIINEKIVSHLNRCNETSDEISEIFTVYFKIFRDDVSKYYYDSFASNIQRMNRLLQSKDELITYLIITDNLQVLNRYHFKKLIDYIINLHDCSNLVVDFKYSYLTAVKEKHLEKYPYLAKYKSMEACLKLASENEAEIIRKIGDSVARNIRKISGQRFGVSGIKNLDYRGYIHRTWGIKRLFLSPTQILNNYLNIEDFDLVIVDDAHLLSANEYHKAIEAKQVIVCGELQLQSTIVNNLVSRLSFASNITLNYRFSPTPQSLLNHLHGLKGRINHKLNDNYGVEIINSKIIPYLGLLLKENPETVINLFVLSIEKQRRVFDELANVLVKMGMNAEQVLLILKERVNLVDLRLSHLYDAEYNVLFLEDYYKIENEHLVVNMIDNLLLCKRRLVIYDNNDYLKRGSGYRLIEELNKITNLDQVFFKEYSSPIMEKLAARLEAEGLTVYGSTNEVNLLIEKNNRLTGLLLFWNNNNLFHDTLNEYREYYLLNQKNNFPVIVIWSMELLQSVDDVVKRIVEEVGNE
;
A
#
# COMPACT_ATOMS: atom_id res chain seq x y z
N ASP A 1 -72.96 13.85 12.06
CA ASP A 1 -72.94 12.79 11.04
C ASP A 1 -71.83 11.75 11.26
N ILE A 2 -71.61 11.36 12.52
CA ILE A 2 -70.54 10.44 12.94
C ILE A 2 -70.82 9.00 12.50
N TYR A 3 -72.11 8.67 12.35
CA TYR A 3 -72.56 7.34 11.94
C TYR A 3 -72.20 7.03 10.47
N VAL A 4 -72.25 8.05 9.60
CA VAL A 4 -71.84 7.92 8.19
C VAL A 4 -70.32 7.75 8.08
N LEU A 5 -69.56 8.53 8.86
CA LEU A 5 -68.10 8.45 8.94
C LEU A 5 -67.61 7.08 9.47
N ASN A 6 -68.26 6.56 10.52
CA ASN A 6 -67.92 5.25 11.07
C ASN A 6 -68.25 4.12 10.07
N ASN A 7 -69.43 4.19 9.43
CA ASN A 7 -69.78 3.22 8.38
C ASN A 7 -68.84 3.27 7.17
N TYR A 8 -68.36 4.46 6.78
CA TYR A 8 -67.38 4.60 5.73
C TYR A 8 -66.05 3.96 6.12
N LEU A 9 -65.52 4.26 7.31
CA LEU A 9 -64.27 3.68 7.82
C LEU A 9 -64.35 2.15 7.94
N VAL A 10 -65.45 1.62 8.49
CA VAL A 10 -65.67 0.16 8.60
C VAL A 10 -65.69 -0.49 7.21
N LYS A 11 -66.34 0.14 6.22
CA LYS A 11 -66.35 -0.37 4.83
C LYS A 11 -64.98 -0.30 4.17
N VAL A 12 -64.20 0.74 4.46
CA VAL A 12 -62.83 0.92 3.93
C VAL A 12 -61.89 -0.12 4.52
N TYR A 13 -61.89 -0.34 5.85
CA TYR A 13 -61.11 -1.40 6.48
C TYR A 13 -61.54 -2.79 5.99
N ALA A 14 -62.84 -3.05 5.88
CA ALA A 14 -63.34 -4.30 5.33
C ALA A 14 -62.98 -4.51 3.84
N SER A 15 -62.78 -3.43 3.07
CA SER A 15 -62.25 -3.50 1.71
C SER A 15 -60.75 -3.77 1.72
N ASN A 16 -60.00 -3.15 2.64
CA ASN A 16 -58.56 -3.36 2.79
C ASN A 16 -58.25 -4.81 3.19
N ASP A 17 -59.01 -5.38 4.12
CA ASP A 17 -58.91 -6.79 4.51
C ASP A 17 -59.27 -7.74 3.37
N ARG A 18 -60.24 -7.38 2.52
CA ARG A 18 -60.58 -8.14 1.31
C ARG A 18 -59.44 -8.10 0.30
N MET A 19 -58.82 -6.93 0.12
CA MET A 19 -57.69 -6.77 -0.81
C MET A 19 -56.44 -7.51 -0.31
N PHE A 20 -56.18 -7.49 1.00
CA PHE A 20 -55.13 -8.29 1.64
C PHE A 20 -55.36 -9.80 1.47
N LYS A 21 -56.60 -10.26 1.64
CA LYS A 21 -56.96 -11.68 1.39
C LYS A 21 -56.82 -12.07 -0.08
N ALA A 22 -57.10 -11.18 -1.02
CA ALA A 22 -56.97 -11.42 -2.46
C ALA A 22 -55.51 -11.40 -2.94
N THR A 23 -54.61 -10.71 -2.23
CA THR A 23 -53.19 -10.56 -2.59
C THR A 23 -52.26 -11.51 -1.83
N ARG A 24 -52.81 -12.56 -1.21
CA ARG A 24 -52.10 -13.56 -0.37
C ARG A 24 -50.88 -14.23 -1.00
N ASN A 25 -50.75 -14.21 -2.33
CA ASN A 25 -49.63 -14.79 -3.08
C ASN A 25 -48.54 -13.75 -3.48
N THR A 26 -48.71 -12.46 -3.17
CA THR A 26 -47.74 -11.38 -3.41
C THR A 26 -47.79 -10.36 -2.26
N PRO A 27 -47.33 -10.73 -1.04
CA PRO A 27 -47.39 -9.85 0.14
C PRO A 27 -46.60 -8.54 -0.03
N ASP A 28 -45.57 -8.53 -0.88
CA ASP A 28 -44.66 -7.40 -1.12
C ASP A 28 -45.31 -6.23 -1.90
N LYS A 29 -46.52 -6.42 -2.45
CA LYS A 29 -47.24 -5.42 -3.25
C LYS A 29 -48.38 -4.75 -2.50
N PHE A 30 -48.56 -5.06 -1.22
CA PHE A 30 -49.64 -4.53 -0.40
C PHE A 30 -49.17 -3.33 0.43
N ILE A 31 -49.62 -2.12 0.06
CA ILE A 31 -49.36 -0.89 0.81
C ILE A 31 -50.48 -0.70 1.85
N ARG A 32 -50.11 -0.47 3.11
CA ARG A 32 -51.11 -0.24 4.17
C ARG A 32 -51.81 1.10 3.94
N LEU A 33 -53.08 1.19 4.33
CA LEU A 33 -53.90 2.38 4.10
C LEU A 33 -53.29 3.61 4.81
N GLU A 34 -52.72 3.40 5.99
CA GLU A 34 -52.04 4.42 6.78
C GLU A 34 -50.78 4.94 6.09
N GLU A 35 -50.02 4.05 5.44
CA GLU A 35 -48.83 4.42 4.66
C GLU A 35 -49.22 5.23 3.43
N TYR A 36 -50.28 4.84 2.72
CA TYR A 36 -50.81 5.60 1.58
C TYR A 36 -51.17 7.04 1.96
N PHE A 37 -51.93 7.25 3.04
CA PHE A 37 -52.27 8.61 3.50
C PHE A 37 -51.06 9.41 3.97
N SER A 38 -50.05 8.75 4.54
CA SER A 38 -48.80 9.42 4.93
C SER A 38 -48.01 9.91 3.71
N LEU A 39 -47.96 9.11 2.64
CA LEU A 39 -47.27 9.43 1.41
C LEU A 39 -47.97 10.57 0.66
N ASP A 40 -49.30 10.55 0.59
CA ASP A 40 -50.10 11.59 -0.06
C ASP A 40 -49.88 12.96 0.60
N ARG A 41 -49.91 13.02 1.94
CA ARG A 41 -49.61 14.26 2.69
C ARG A 41 -48.18 14.76 2.46
N ASN A 42 -47.22 13.86 2.28
CA ASN A 42 -45.83 14.23 2.02
C ASN A 42 -45.66 14.77 0.58
N LEU A 43 -46.38 14.19 -0.39
CA LEU A 43 -46.40 14.69 -1.77
C LEU A 43 -46.97 16.10 -1.85
N ASP A 44 -48.05 16.38 -1.12
CA ASP A 44 -48.65 17.72 -1.04
C ASP A 44 -47.69 18.75 -0.43
N LYS A 45 -46.97 18.38 0.64
CA LYS A 45 -45.95 19.26 1.24
C LYS A 45 -44.82 19.59 0.27
N ILE A 46 -44.31 18.59 -0.45
CA ILE A 46 -43.24 18.78 -1.43
C ILE A 46 -43.72 19.66 -2.59
N SER A 47 -44.94 19.45 -3.07
CA SER A 47 -45.55 20.27 -4.14
C SER A 47 -45.64 21.74 -3.72
N ASN A 48 -46.08 22.01 -2.50
CA ASN A 48 -46.19 23.38 -1.96
C ASN A 48 -44.83 24.07 -1.81
N LEU A 49 -43.79 23.33 -1.36
CA LEU A 49 -42.43 23.87 -1.23
C LEU A 49 -41.79 24.20 -2.59
N LYS A 50 -41.97 23.33 -3.59
CA LYS A 50 -41.47 23.59 -4.96
C LYS A 50 -42.12 24.84 -5.56
N LYS A 51 -43.42 25.04 -5.31
CA LYS A 51 -44.14 26.24 -5.75
C LYS A 51 -43.60 27.51 -5.07
N TYR A 52 -43.39 27.48 -3.76
CA TYR A 52 -42.81 28.59 -3.02
C TYR A 52 -41.42 29.02 -3.54
N LEU A 53 -40.53 28.06 -3.82
CA LEU A 53 -39.18 28.38 -4.34
C LEU A 53 -39.20 28.95 -5.75
N ARG A 54 -40.16 28.51 -6.58
CA ARG A 54 -40.32 29.00 -7.95
C ARG A 54 -40.86 30.43 -8.00
N ASP A 55 -41.74 30.77 -7.06
CA ASP A 55 -42.45 32.05 -7.00
C ASP A 55 -41.73 33.10 -6.12
N ASN A 56 -40.52 32.79 -5.60
CA ASN A 56 -39.74 33.71 -4.76
C ASN A 56 -38.95 34.73 -5.61
N GLU A 57 -39.50 35.93 -5.76
CA GLU A 57 -38.92 37.01 -6.57
C GLU A 57 -37.66 37.65 -5.94
N THR A 58 -37.50 37.60 -4.61
CA THR A 58 -36.36 38.23 -3.93
C THR A 58 -35.05 37.51 -4.27
N TYR A 59 -35.05 36.17 -4.30
CA TYR A 59 -33.84 35.41 -4.61
C TYR A 59 -33.47 35.48 -6.09
N LYS A 60 -34.46 35.54 -6.99
CA LYS A 60 -34.21 35.81 -8.42
C LYS A 60 -33.48 37.14 -8.62
N TYR A 61 -33.90 38.18 -7.90
CA TYR A 61 -33.28 39.50 -8.01
C TYR A 61 -31.84 39.53 -7.49
N LEU A 62 -31.58 38.92 -6.32
CA LEU A 62 -30.26 39.00 -5.66
C LEU A 62 -29.17 38.18 -6.35
N TYR A 63 -29.50 36.97 -6.80
CA TYR A 63 -28.52 36.02 -7.32
C TYR A 63 -28.56 35.89 -8.85
N GLN A 64 -29.52 36.53 -9.50
CA GLN A 64 -29.66 36.62 -10.97
C GLN A 64 -29.44 35.25 -11.63
N ASP A 65 -28.49 35.18 -12.56
CA ASP A 65 -28.18 33.98 -13.36
C ASP A 65 -27.79 32.75 -12.52
N PHE A 66 -27.38 32.97 -11.26
CA PHE A 66 -27.04 31.89 -10.34
C PHE A 66 -28.25 31.28 -9.61
N TYR A 67 -29.46 31.85 -9.71
CA TYR A 67 -30.67 31.32 -9.07
C TYR A 67 -31.58 30.56 -10.05
N GLN A 68 -31.78 29.28 -9.75
CA GLN A 68 -32.61 28.36 -10.56
C GLN A 68 -33.67 27.67 -9.68
N ALA A 69 -34.31 28.43 -8.79
CA ALA A 69 -35.28 27.92 -7.82
C ALA A 69 -34.73 26.71 -7.04
N GLY A 70 -35.36 25.54 -7.17
CA GLY A 70 -34.95 24.31 -6.47
C GLY A 70 -33.62 23.70 -6.94
N GLU A 71 -33.05 24.16 -8.06
CA GLU A 71 -31.79 23.67 -8.64
C GLU A 71 -30.60 24.61 -8.41
N THR A 72 -30.80 25.66 -7.59
CA THR A 72 -29.77 26.67 -7.28
C THR A 72 -28.54 26.05 -6.60
N ASN A 73 -27.35 26.27 -7.17
CA ASN A 73 -26.09 25.80 -6.56
C ASN A 73 -25.52 26.82 -5.56
N VAL A 74 -25.96 26.69 -4.30
CA VAL A 74 -25.58 27.59 -3.20
C VAL A 74 -24.06 27.62 -2.94
N SER A 75 -23.36 26.52 -3.23
CA SER A 75 -21.92 26.40 -3.00
C SER A 75 -21.07 27.20 -4.01
N ALA A 76 -21.59 27.39 -5.22
CA ALA A 76 -20.94 28.22 -6.24
C ALA A 76 -21.01 29.70 -5.84
N ILE A 77 -22.19 30.13 -5.35
CA ILE A 77 -22.43 31.50 -4.88
C ILE A 77 -21.53 31.83 -3.67
N SER A 78 -21.42 30.92 -2.71
CA SER A 78 -20.57 31.13 -1.52
C SER A 78 -19.08 31.31 -1.86
N ARG A 79 -18.55 30.52 -2.80
CA ARG A 79 -17.13 30.62 -3.21
C ARG A 79 -16.84 31.91 -3.95
N LEU A 80 -17.75 32.35 -4.81
CA LEU A 80 -17.61 33.61 -5.51
C LEU A 80 -17.51 34.80 -4.54
N LEU A 81 -18.36 34.82 -3.52
CA LEU A 81 -18.37 35.88 -2.50
C LEU A 81 -17.07 35.93 -1.68
N GLN A 82 -16.51 34.77 -1.31
CA GLN A 82 -15.25 34.70 -0.57
C GLN A 82 -14.05 35.20 -1.40
N SER A 83 -13.95 34.77 -2.65
CA SER A 83 -12.87 35.22 -3.54
C SER A 83 -12.94 36.73 -3.81
N TYR A 84 -14.15 37.28 -3.93
CA TYR A 84 -14.34 38.71 -4.12
C TYR A 84 -13.94 39.54 -2.89
N ALA A 85 -14.17 39.03 -1.67
CA ALA A 85 -13.75 39.69 -0.45
C ALA A 85 -12.21 39.82 -0.35
N VAL A 86 -11.47 38.75 -0.67
CA VAL A 86 -10.00 38.78 -0.68
C VAL A 86 -9.47 39.74 -1.74
N TYR A 87 -10.10 39.75 -2.92
CA TYR A 87 -9.73 40.69 -3.98
C TYR A 87 -9.89 42.15 -3.54
N GLN A 88 -10.95 42.47 -2.79
CA GLN A 88 -11.18 43.82 -2.28
C GLN A 88 -10.09 44.29 -1.30
N GLU A 89 -9.56 43.40 -0.46
CA GLU A 89 -8.52 43.72 0.53
C GLU A 89 -7.17 44.09 -0.10
N CYS A 90 -6.94 43.71 -1.36
CA CYS A 90 -5.71 44.03 -2.08
C CYS A 90 -5.61 45.49 -2.55
N PHE A 91 -6.68 46.29 -2.41
CA PHE A 91 -6.71 47.68 -2.89
C PHE A 91 -6.84 48.67 -1.74
N ALA A 92 -6.10 49.78 -1.84
CA ALA A 92 -6.03 50.79 -0.79
C ALA A 92 -7.37 51.52 -0.55
N ASN A 93 -8.22 51.63 -1.58
CA ASN A 93 -9.55 52.20 -1.44
C ASN A 93 -10.57 51.54 -2.39
N PRO A 94 -11.87 51.62 -2.08
CA PRO A 94 -12.93 51.00 -2.89
C PRO A 94 -13.02 51.56 -4.32
N GLU A 95 -12.67 52.83 -4.54
CA GLU A 95 -12.74 53.48 -5.86
C GLU A 95 -11.73 52.89 -6.84
N VAL A 96 -10.50 52.61 -6.38
CA VAL A 96 -9.47 51.95 -7.18
C VAL A 96 -9.80 50.49 -7.42
N MET A 97 -10.45 49.80 -6.46
CA MET A 97 -10.95 48.45 -6.67
C MET A 97 -12.03 48.42 -7.76
N ILE A 98 -12.99 49.33 -7.74
CA ILE A 98 -14.02 49.43 -8.79
C ILE A 98 -13.36 49.75 -10.15
N ALA A 99 -12.36 50.64 -10.18
CA ALA A 99 -11.61 50.91 -11.39
C ALA A 99 -10.83 49.68 -11.90
N SER A 100 -10.38 48.79 -11.00
CA SER A 100 -9.67 47.55 -11.36
C SER A 100 -10.56 46.51 -12.07
N LEU A 101 -11.90 46.65 -11.98
CA LEU A 101 -12.82 45.81 -12.73
C LEU A 101 -12.88 46.21 -14.22
N ASP A 102 -12.30 47.35 -14.60
CA ASP A 102 -12.07 47.70 -15.99
C ASP A 102 -11.10 46.69 -16.65
N PRO A 103 -11.47 46.07 -17.78
CA PRO A 103 -10.68 45.01 -18.39
C PRO A 103 -9.23 45.40 -18.71
N ILE A 104 -8.99 46.66 -19.11
CA ILE A 104 -7.66 47.13 -19.51
C ILE A 104 -6.77 47.31 -18.29
N ILE A 105 -7.35 47.74 -17.16
CA ILE A 105 -6.61 47.94 -15.91
C ILE A 105 -6.28 46.58 -15.27
N ASN A 106 -7.22 45.64 -15.29
CA ASN A 106 -7.02 44.30 -14.76
C ASN A 106 -5.84 43.57 -15.46
N GLU A 107 -5.82 43.62 -16.79
CA GLU A 107 -4.76 42.97 -17.58
C GLU A 107 -3.35 43.51 -17.24
N LYS A 108 -3.25 44.82 -16.97
CA LYS A 108 -1.99 45.43 -16.50
C LYS A 108 -1.58 44.94 -15.13
N ILE A 109 -2.52 44.83 -14.18
CA ILE A 109 -2.25 44.34 -12.82
C ILE A 109 -1.68 42.92 -12.88
N VAL A 110 -2.30 42.04 -13.67
CA VAL A 110 -1.84 40.66 -13.86
C VAL A 110 -0.42 40.62 -14.42
N SER A 111 -0.11 41.45 -15.42
CA SER A 111 1.24 41.50 -16.01
C SER A 111 2.34 41.92 -15.02
N HIS A 112 2.04 42.86 -14.12
CA HIS A 112 2.99 43.34 -13.11
C HIS A 112 3.25 42.31 -12.01
N LEU A 113 2.20 41.58 -11.57
CA LEU A 113 2.33 40.54 -10.57
C LEU A 113 3.24 39.40 -11.04
N ASN A 114 3.09 38.97 -12.30
CA ASN A 114 3.94 37.93 -12.88
C ASN A 114 5.43 38.31 -12.84
N ARG A 115 5.75 39.56 -13.19
CA ARG A 115 7.14 40.04 -13.20
C ARG A 115 7.77 40.20 -11.81
N CYS A 116 6.96 40.53 -10.80
CA CYS A 116 7.44 40.61 -9.42
C CYS A 116 7.82 39.23 -8.87
N ASN A 117 7.05 38.19 -9.21
CA ASN A 117 7.35 36.82 -8.79
C ASN A 117 8.67 36.34 -9.38
N GLU A 118 8.89 36.53 -10.69
CA GLU A 118 10.14 36.14 -11.37
C GLU A 118 11.37 36.79 -10.69
N THR A 119 11.28 38.08 -10.34
CA THR A 119 12.40 38.81 -9.74
C THR A 119 12.69 38.39 -8.28
N SER A 120 11.64 38.02 -7.53
CA SER A 120 11.78 37.58 -6.13
C SER A 120 12.51 36.24 -6.01
N ASP A 121 12.24 35.34 -6.95
CA ASP A 121 12.86 34.01 -7.00
C ASP A 121 14.36 34.11 -7.30
N GLU A 122 14.75 34.97 -8.25
CA GLU A 122 16.16 35.20 -8.60
C GLU A 122 16.99 35.76 -7.43
N ILE A 123 16.43 36.70 -6.66
CA ILE A 123 17.14 37.33 -5.52
C ILE A 123 17.37 36.32 -4.38
N SER A 124 16.39 35.45 -4.13
CA SER A 124 16.45 34.46 -3.04
C SER A 124 17.54 33.41 -3.28
N GLU A 125 17.72 32.97 -4.52
CA GLU A 125 18.79 32.02 -4.87
C GLU A 125 20.19 32.63 -4.65
N ILE A 126 20.39 33.88 -5.08
CA ILE A 126 21.69 34.56 -4.99
C ILE A 126 22.10 34.79 -3.53
N PHE A 127 21.16 35.20 -2.67
CA PHE A 127 21.43 35.43 -1.25
C PHE A 127 21.82 34.15 -0.51
N THR A 128 21.19 33.02 -0.86
CA THR A 128 21.44 31.72 -0.22
C THR A 128 22.88 31.24 -0.40
N VAL A 129 23.50 31.54 -1.55
CA VAL A 129 24.89 31.17 -1.84
C VAL A 129 25.87 32.05 -1.06
N TYR A 130 25.57 33.34 -0.93
CA TYR A 130 26.39 34.31 -0.22
C TYR A 130 26.49 34.01 1.30
N PHE A 131 25.38 33.63 1.93
CA PHE A 131 25.32 33.30 3.37
C PHE A 131 26.18 32.12 3.79
N LYS A 132 26.53 31.23 2.87
CA LYS A 132 27.42 30.09 3.17
C LYS A 132 28.88 30.50 3.36
N ILE A 133 29.29 31.66 2.87
CA ILE A 133 30.71 32.01 2.73
C ILE A 133 31.20 32.97 3.84
N PHE A 134 30.36 33.86 4.36
CA PHE A 134 30.77 34.89 5.33
C PHE A 134 29.96 34.79 6.64
N ARG A 135 30.42 33.96 7.59
CA ARG A 135 29.69 33.61 8.83
C ARG A 135 29.64 34.72 9.91
N ASP A 136 30.55 35.68 9.91
CA ASP A 136 30.74 36.59 11.05
C ASP A 136 30.04 37.97 10.93
N ASP A 137 29.32 38.25 9.84
CA ASP A 137 28.75 39.60 9.58
C ASP A 137 27.20 39.62 9.52
N VAL A 138 26.57 38.52 9.94
CA VAL A 138 25.13 38.21 9.81
C VAL A 138 24.25 39.18 10.62
N SER A 139 24.68 39.56 11.82
CA SER A 139 23.88 40.39 12.73
C SER A 139 23.79 41.86 12.31
N LYS A 140 24.44 42.28 11.23
CA LYS A 140 24.34 43.66 10.72
C LYS A 140 23.35 43.78 9.55
N TYR A 141 23.24 42.74 8.70
CA TYR A 141 22.34 42.75 7.53
C TYR A 141 20.84 42.83 7.88
N TYR A 142 20.43 42.23 8.99
CA TYR A 142 19.03 42.25 9.43
C TYR A 142 18.61 43.54 10.14
N TYR A 143 19.58 44.30 10.66
CA TYR A 143 19.31 45.47 11.49
C TYR A 143 19.71 46.79 10.82
N ASP A 144 20.51 46.75 9.75
CA ASP A 144 20.90 47.92 8.97
C ASP A 144 19.89 48.23 7.86
N SER A 145 19.86 49.50 7.44
CA SER A 145 19.00 49.96 6.35
C SER A 145 19.40 49.34 5.01
N PHE A 146 18.41 49.15 4.13
CA PHE A 146 18.59 48.56 2.80
C PHE A 146 19.72 49.22 1.98
N ALA A 147 19.84 50.55 2.06
CA ALA A 147 20.90 51.30 1.38
C ALA A 147 22.31 50.98 1.91
N SER A 148 22.47 50.79 3.23
CA SER A 148 23.76 50.47 3.85
C SER A 148 24.21 49.05 3.48
N ASN A 149 23.25 48.13 3.40
CA ASN A 149 23.48 46.76 2.96
C ASN A 149 23.96 46.69 1.50
N ILE A 150 23.36 47.46 0.59
CA ILE A 150 23.78 47.56 -0.82
C ILE A 150 25.24 48.02 -0.93
N GLN A 151 25.62 49.06 -0.18
CA GLN A 151 26.96 49.63 -0.25
C GLN A 151 28.05 48.67 0.27
N ARG A 152 27.71 47.89 1.30
CA ARG A 152 28.59 46.85 1.85
C ARG A 152 28.76 45.67 0.88
N MET A 153 27.68 45.21 0.27
CA MET A 153 27.75 44.13 -0.72
C MET A 153 28.63 44.51 -1.93
N ASN A 154 28.58 45.77 -2.38
CA ASN A 154 29.42 46.24 -3.48
C ASN A 154 30.94 46.19 -3.18
N ARG A 155 31.36 46.46 -1.93
CA ARG A 155 32.78 46.37 -1.55
C ARG A 155 33.29 44.93 -1.49
N LEU A 156 32.46 44.01 -1.00
CA LEU A 156 32.79 42.59 -0.92
C LEU A 156 32.82 41.94 -2.30
N LEU A 157 31.95 42.38 -3.22
CA LEU A 157 31.99 41.98 -4.62
C LEU A 157 33.33 42.33 -5.30
N GLN A 158 33.94 43.46 -4.94
CA GLN A 158 35.21 43.90 -5.52
C GLN A 158 36.45 43.13 -5.03
N SER A 159 36.36 42.41 -3.91
CA SER A 159 37.50 41.71 -3.29
C SER A 159 37.36 40.17 -3.29
N LYS A 160 36.44 39.65 -4.10
CA LYS A 160 36.04 38.24 -4.15
C LYS A 160 37.15 37.26 -4.54
N ASP A 161 37.95 37.60 -5.56
CA ASP A 161 38.90 36.63 -6.16
C ASP A 161 40.18 36.44 -5.33
N GLU A 162 40.65 37.49 -4.66
CA GLU A 162 41.79 37.40 -3.73
C GLU A 162 41.45 36.56 -2.50
N LEU A 163 40.24 36.70 -1.98
CA LEU A 163 39.79 36.05 -0.75
C LEU A 163 39.66 34.53 -0.93
N ILE A 164 39.18 34.08 -2.10
CA ILE A 164 39.13 32.67 -2.48
C ILE A 164 40.53 32.05 -2.52
N THR A 165 41.49 32.77 -3.12
CA THR A 165 42.85 32.26 -3.31
C THR A 165 43.60 32.13 -1.99
N TYR A 166 43.43 33.11 -1.09
CA TYR A 166 44.08 33.11 0.22
C TYR A 166 43.60 31.98 1.14
N LEU A 167 42.29 31.70 1.15
CA LEU A 167 41.69 30.60 1.93
C LEU A 167 42.25 29.24 1.52
N ILE A 168 42.36 28.99 0.20
CA ILE A 168 42.88 27.72 -0.34
C ILE A 168 44.34 27.50 0.07
N ILE A 169 45.18 28.52 0.02
CA ILE A 169 46.60 28.40 0.41
C ILE A 169 46.73 28.10 1.90
N THR A 170 45.96 28.82 2.73
CA THR A 170 46.03 28.70 4.19
C THR A 170 45.60 27.32 4.67
N ASP A 171 44.51 26.77 4.12
CA ASP A 171 44.02 25.44 4.48
C ASP A 171 45.05 24.35 4.13
N ASN A 172 45.68 24.45 2.96
CA ASN A 172 46.67 23.48 2.51
C ASN A 172 47.96 23.53 3.34
N LEU A 173 48.43 24.72 3.75
CA LEU A 173 49.59 24.86 4.62
C LEU A 173 49.33 24.33 6.05
N GLN A 174 48.11 24.48 6.58
CA GLN A 174 47.75 23.89 7.88
C GLN A 174 47.86 22.36 7.88
N VAL A 175 47.48 21.71 6.78
CA VAL A 175 47.62 20.24 6.64
C VAL A 175 49.10 19.85 6.74
N LEU A 176 49.98 20.52 6.01
CA LEU A 176 51.42 20.24 6.07
C LEU A 176 52.00 20.45 7.49
N ASN A 177 51.49 21.44 8.22
CA ASN A 177 51.95 21.74 9.57
C ASN A 177 51.55 20.66 10.58
N ARG A 178 50.34 20.07 10.43
CA ARG A 178 49.88 18.95 11.28
C ARG A 178 50.78 17.72 11.18
N TYR A 179 51.42 17.50 10.03
CA TYR A 179 52.39 16.41 9.83
C TYR A 179 53.85 16.81 10.15
N HIS A 180 54.07 17.96 10.81
CA HIS A 180 55.38 18.47 11.23
C HIS A 180 56.38 18.71 10.08
N PHE A 181 55.90 18.94 8.85
CA PHE A 181 56.76 19.24 7.69
C PHE A 181 57.21 20.70 7.63
N LYS A 182 57.78 21.23 8.72
CA LYS A 182 58.17 22.66 8.84
C LYS A 182 59.12 23.11 7.73
N LYS A 183 60.14 22.29 7.41
CA LYS A 183 61.08 22.59 6.32
C LYS A 183 60.42 22.70 4.95
N LEU A 184 59.36 21.93 4.69
CA LEU A 184 58.62 22.00 3.43
C LEU A 184 57.73 23.24 3.39
N ILE A 185 57.11 23.61 4.51
CA ILE A 185 56.34 24.86 4.63
C ILE A 185 57.24 26.06 4.40
N ASP A 186 58.41 26.10 5.06
CA ASP A 186 59.39 27.17 4.89
C ASP A 186 59.91 27.22 3.44
N TYR A 187 60.10 26.07 2.80
CA TYR A 187 60.48 25.99 1.39
C TYR A 187 59.39 26.55 0.46
N ILE A 188 58.11 26.23 0.70
CA ILE A 188 56.96 26.71 -0.09
C ILE A 188 56.78 28.23 0.08
N ILE A 189 56.90 28.75 1.30
CA ILE A 189 56.75 30.19 1.58
C ILE A 189 57.88 31.01 0.94
N ASN A 190 59.10 30.47 0.90
CA ASN A 190 60.27 31.16 0.37
C ASN A 190 60.53 30.90 -1.12
N LEU A 191 59.64 30.17 -1.80
CA LEU A 191 59.83 29.79 -3.20
C LEU A 191 59.47 30.96 -4.14
N HIS A 192 60.42 31.37 -4.98
CA HIS A 192 60.17 32.42 -5.98
C HIS A 192 59.45 31.93 -7.25
N ASP A 193 59.57 30.64 -7.59
CA ASP A 193 58.88 30.01 -8.73
C ASP A 193 58.30 28.65 -8.32
N CYS A 194 56.97 28.54 -8.38
CA CYS A 194 56.20 27.39 -7.90
C CYS A 194 55.93 26.31 -8.95
N SER A 195 56.36 26.51 -10.20
CA SER A 195 55.90 25.68 -11.32
C SER A 195 56.34 24.20 -11.25
N ASN A 196 57.46 23.87 -10.60
CA ASN A 196 57.98 22.48 -10.50
C ASN A 196 57.82 21.82 -9.12
N LEU A 197 57.30 22.53 -8.12
CA LEU A 197 57.25 22.08 -6.72
C LEU A 197 56.60 20.69 -6.54
N VAL A 198 55.47 20.46 -7.22
CA VAL A 198 54.71 19.20 -7.12
C VAL A 198 55.46 18.04 -7.79
N VAL A 199 56.15 18.32 -8.90
CA VAL A 199 56.90 17.32 -9.67
C VAL A 199 58.12 16.87 -8.88
N ASP A 200 58.87 17.82 -8.30
CA ASP A 200 60.06 17.55 -7.51
C ASP A 200 59.75 16.77 -6.24
N PHE A 201 58.64 17.11 -5.57
CA PHE A 201 58.17 16.37 -4.41
C PHE A 201 57.79 14.92 -4.77
N LYS A 202 57.00 14.73 -5.83
CA LYS A 202 56.59 13.40 -6.30
C LYS A 202 57.78 12.53 -6.69
N TYR A 203 58.73 13.10 -7.44
CA TYR A 203 59.93 12.40 -7.86
C TYR A 203 60.76 11.94 -6.66
N SER A 204 61.01 12.85 -5.71
CA SER A 204 61.81 12.56 -4.52
C SER A 204 61.16 11.52 -3.62
N TYR A 205 59.85 11.65 -3.37
CA TYR A 205 59.09 10.71 -2.55
C TYR A 205 59.05 9.31 -3.18
N LEU A 206 58.70 9.20 -4.46
CA LEU A 206 58.58 7.91 -5.14
C LEU A 206 59.93 7.22 -5.31
N THR A 207 61.00 7.98 -5.53
CA THR A 207 62.36 7.43 -5.62
C THR A 207 62.79 6.86 -4.27
N ALA A 208 62.58 7.59 -3.18
CA ALA A 208 62.92 7.12 -1.83
C ALA A 208 62.09 5.89 -1.41
N VAL A 209 60.80 5.83 -1.77
CA VAL A 209 59.95 4.66 -1.52
C VAL A 209 60.42 3.46 -2.34
N LYS A 210 60.74 3.66 -3.63
CA LYS A 210 61.27 2.62 -4.51
C LYS A 210 62.57 2.04 -3.95
N GLU A 211 63.50 2.89 -3.53
CA GLU A 211 64.79 2.47 -2.98
C GLU A 211 64.61 1.67 -1.68
N LYS A 212 63.82 2.16 -0.72
CA LYS A 212 63.51 1.41 0.51
C LYS A 212 62.83 0.06 0.24
N HIS A 213 62.00 -0.02 -0.79
CA HIS A 213 61.31 -1.26 -1.14
C HIS A 213 62.25 -2.26 -1.83
N LEU A 214 63.16 -1.78 -2.68
CA LEU A 214 64.19 -2.59 -3.33
C LEU A 214 65.29 -3.06 -2.37
N GLU A 215 65.60 -2.29 -1.32
CA GLU A 215 66.46 -2.77 -0.22
C GLU A 215 65.86 -3.98 0.49
N LYS A 216 64.55 -3.96 0.74
CA LYS A 216 63.84 -5.05 1.43
C LYS A 216 63.57 -6.26 0.52
N TYR A 217 63.35 -6.03 -0.77
CA TYR A 217 63.02 -7.07 -1.75
C TYR A 217 63.88 -6.95 -3.03
N PRO A 218 65.17 -7.32 -2.97
CA PRO A 218 66.11 -7.11 -4.09
C PRO A 218 65.73 -7.84 -5.38
N TYR A 219 65.00 -8.95 -5.27
CA TYR A 219 64.55 -9.74 -6.42
C TYR A 219 63.53 -9.00 -7.31
N LEU A 220 62.84 -7.96 -6.79
CA LEU A 220 61.91 -7.13 -7.56
C LEU A 220 62.61 -6.17 -8.53
N ALA A 221 63.93 -5.97 -8.41
CA ALA A 221 64.71 -5.19 -9.36
C ALA A 221 64.64 -5.76 -10.80
N LYS A 222 64.29 -7.04 -10.93
CA LYS A 222 64.04 -7.72 -12.22
C LYS A 222 62.55 -7.86 -12.54
N TYR A 223 61.76 -6.80 -12.36
CA TYR A 223 60.30 -6.79 -12.60
C TYR A 223 59.85 -7.40 -13.94
N LYS A 224 60.63 -7.24 -15.03
CA LYS A 224 60.33 -7.88 -16.33
C LYS A 224 60.26 -9.42 -16.27
N SER A 225 61.05 -10.04 -15.40
CA SER A 225 61.01 -11.48 -15.16
C SER A 225 59.75 -11.90 -14.40
N MET A 226 59.26 -11.03 -13.52
CA MET A 226 58.02 -11.23 -12.75
C MET A 226 56.78 -11.05 -13.62
N GLU A 227 56.77 -10.09 -14.54
CA GLU A 227 55.71 -9.87 -15.53
C GLU A 227 55.59 -11.07 -16.49
N ALA A 228 56.71 -11.63 -16.93
CA ALA A 228 56.73 -12.87 -17.70
C ALA A 228 56.20 -14.08 -16.90
N CYS A 229 56.56 -14.21 -15.62
CA CYS A 229 56.07 -15.28 -14.75
C CYS A 229 54.57 -15.12 -14.42
N LEU A 230 54.09 -13.89 -14.20
CA LEU A 230 52.68 -13.57 -13.97
C LEU A 230 51.84 -13.84 -15.21
N LYS A 231 52.35 -13.51 -16.39
CA LYS A 231 51.68 -13.84 -17.65
C LYS A 231 51.56 -15.35 -17.83
N LEU A 232 52.64 -16.10 -17.60
CA LEU A 232 52.62 -17.57 -17.61
C LEU A 232 51.68 -18.16 -16.54
N ALA A 233 51.65 -17.60 -15.34
CA ALA A 233 50.76 -18.03 -14.26
C ALA A 233 49.28 -17.79 -14.63
N SER A 234 48.97 -16.61 -15.16
CA SER A 234 47.62 -16.24 -15.61
C SER A 234 47.15 -17.08 -16.80
N GLU A 235 48.04 -17.36 -17.77
CA GLU A 235 47.74 -18.25 -18.90
C GLU A 235 47.45 -19.68 -18.42
N ASN A 236 48.26 -20.21 -17.49
CA ASN A 236 48.04 -21.53 -16.89
C ASN A 236 46.77 -21.58 -16.02
N GLU A 237 46.49 -20.53 -15.25
CA GLU A 237 45.28 -20.42 -14.43
C GLU A 237 44.03 -20.36 -15.31
N ALA A 238 44.04 -19.57 -16.39
CA ALA A 238 42.97 -19.56 -17.37
C ALA A 238 42.77 -20.94 -18.02
N GLU A 239 43.85 -21.67 -18.30
CA GLU A 239 43.75 -23.03 -18.84
C GLU A 239 43.17 -24.03 -17.82
N ILE A 240 43.54 -23.92 -16.54
CA ILE A 240 42.98 -24.73 -15.45
C ILE A 240 41.50 -24.41 -15.25
N ILE A 241 41.13 -23.13 -15.18
CA ILE A 241 39.73 -22.68 -15.09
C ILE A 241 38.93 -23.19 -16.28
N ARG A 242 39.49 -23.16 -17.49
CA ARG A 242 38.85 -23.74 -18.68
C ARG A 242 38.68 -25.25 -18.56
N LYS A 243 39.70 -26.00 -18.11
CA LYS A 243 39.63 -27.45 -17.91
C LYS A 243 38.63 -27.84 -16.83
N ILE A 244 38.61 -27.11 -15.72
CA ILE A 244 37.63 -27.28 -14.63
C ILE A 244 36.25 -26.89 -15.14
N GLY A 245 36.09 -25.77 -15.83
CA GLY A 245 34.85 -25.33 -16.46
C GLY A 245 34.32 -26.36 -17.46
N ASP A 246 35.18 -26.97 -18.28
CA ASP A 246 34.83 -28.05 -19.21
C ASP A 246 34.50 -29.35 -18.48
N SER A 247 35.15 -29.64 -17.36
CA SER A 247 34.89 -30.81 -16.52
C SER A 247 33.60 -30.66 -15.72
N VAL A 248 33.36 -29.48 -15.15
CA VAL A 248 32.13 -29.08 -14.46
C VAL A 248 31.00 -28.99 -15.47
N ALA A 249 31.20 -28.44 -16.66
CA ALA A 249 30.20 -28.47 -17.72
C ALA A 249 29.94 -29.90 -18.21
N ARG A 250 30.95 -30.78 -18.29
CA ARG A 250 30.75 -32.21 -18.60
C ARG A 250 30.04 -32.95 -17.47
N ASN A 251 30.33 -32.65 -16.22
CA ASN A 251 29.70 -33.25 -15.04
C ASN A 251 28.29 -32.72 -14.84
N ILE A 252 28.05 -31.41 -15.00
CA ILE A 252 26.73 -30.80 -15.08
C ILE A 252 25.98 -31.45 -16.24
N ARG A 253 26.55 -31.58 -17.46
CA ARG A 253 25.87 -32.28 -18.58
C ARG A 253 25.58 -33.76 -18.29
N LYS A 254 26.43 -34.44 -17.52
CA LYS A 254 26.23 -35.84 -17.09
C LYS A 254 25.19 -35.98 -15.95
N ILE A 255 25.13 -35.03 -15.03
CA ILE A 255 24.23 -35.01 -13.86
C ILE A 255 22.87 -34.40 -14.22
N SER A 256 22.86 -33.37 -15.06
CA SER A 256 21.69 -32.82 -15.78
C SER A 256 21.29 -33.72 -16.96
N GLY A 257 21.74 -34.98 -16.94
CA GLY A 257 21.62 -35.98 -17.99
C GLY A 257 20.21 -36.51 -18.22
N GLN A 258 19.17 -35.74 -17.88
CA GLN A 258 17.91 -35.78 -18.62
C GLN A 258 17.22 -34.41 -18.55
N ARG A 259 17.45 -33.54 -19.54
CA ARG A 259 16.44 -32.58 -20.03
C ARG A 259 16.93 -31.93 -21.32
N PHE A 260 16.26 -32.30 -22.41
CA PHE A 260 16.32 -31.72 -23.72
C PHE A 260 16.33 -30.18 -23.64
N GLY A 261 17.38 -29.55 -24.18
CA GLY A 261 17.40 -28.11 -24.39
C GLY A 261 16.25 -27.70 -25.31
N VAL A 262 15.53 -26.64 -24.93
CA VAL A 262 14.45 -26.03 -25.75
C VAL A 262 15.01 -25.51 -27.08
N SER A 263 16.33 -25.30 -27.17
CA SER A 263 17.09 -24.91 -28.36
C SER A 263 17.17 -25.98 -29.48
N GLY A 264 16.23 -26.93 -29.51
CA GLY A 264 16.19 -28.04 -30.45
C GLY A 264 14.80 -28.47 -30.92
N ILE A 265 13.74 -27.66 -30.73
CA ILE A 265 12.47 -27.92 -31.43
C ILE A 265 12.66 -27.52 -32.92
N LYS A 266 13.36 -28.35 -33.68
CA LYS A 266 13.36 -28.24 -35.14
C LYS A 266 11.91 -28.48 -35.60
N ASN A 267 11.36 -27.56 -36.39
CA ASN A 267 10.06 -27.70 -37.06
C ASN A 267 8.82 -27.81 -36.14
N LEU A 268 8.78 -27.13 -34.99
CA LEU A 268 7.59 -27.10 -34.11
C LEU A 268 7.15 -28.50 -33.59
N ASP A 269 8.07 -29.45 -33.43
CA ASP A 269 7.81 -30.79 -32.87
C ASP A 269 7.59 -30.77 -31.34
N TYR A 270 6.50 -30.14 -30.90
CA TYR A 270 6.11 -30.07 -29.50
C TYR A 270 5.69 -31.45 -28.95
N ARG A 271 5.08 -32.31 -29.77
CA ARG A 271 4.68 -33.68 -29.39
C ARG A 271 5.89 -34.55 -29.05
N GLY A 272 6.90 -34.57 -29.92
CA GLY A 272 8.14 -35.29 -29.65
C GLY A 272 8.87 -34.75 -28.42
N TYR A 273 8.77 -33.45 -28.14
CA TYR A 273 9.30 -32.88 -26.89
C TYR A 273 8.57 -33.39 -25.64
N ILE A 274 7.24 -33.43 -25.65
CA ILE A 274 6.43 -33.92 -24.52
C ILE A 274 6.72 -35.40 -24.25
N HIS A 275 6.67 -36.27 -25.26
CA HIS A 275 6.96 -37.70 -25.08
C HIS A 275 8.38 -37.95 -24.56
N ARG A 276 9.38 -37.20 -25.05
CA ARG A 276 10.77 -37.32 -24.57
C ARG A 276 10.97 -36.80 -23.15
N THR A 277 10.04 -36.02 -22.61
CA THR A 277 10.13 -35.44 -21.26
C THR A 277 9.10 -35.98 -20.28
N TRP A 278 8.26 -36.94 -20.69
CA TRP A 278 7.16 -37.55 -19.93
C TRP A 278 7.51 -37.96 -18.49
N GLY A 279 8.69 -38.55 -18.27
CA GLY A 279 9.12 -39.02 -16.95
C GLY A 279 9.68 -37.93 -16.03
N ILE A 280 9.91 -36.72 -16.52
CA ILE A 280 10.72 -35.70 -15.84
C ILE A 280 9.94 -34.40 -15.68
N LYS A 281 9.17 -33.98 -16.69
CA LYS A 281 8.34 -32.77 -16.66
C LYS A 281 6.88 -33.19 -16.57
N ARG A 282 6.20 -32.72 -15.52
CA ARG A 282 4.79 -33.03 -15.24
C ARG A 282 3.83 -31.87 -15.54
N LEU A 283 4.36 -30.68 -15.83
CA LEU A 283 3.59 -29.47 -16.09
C LEU A 283 4.10 -28.79 -17.36
N PHE A 284 3.17 -28.40 -18.23
CA PHE A 284 3.43 -27.66 -19.47
C PHE A 284 2.49 -26.46 -19.53
N LEU A 285 3.04 -25.28 -19.78
CA LEU A 285 2.28 -24.05 -19.97
C LEU A 285 2.29 -23.72 -21.47
N SER A 286 1.12 -23.45 -22.04
CA SER A 286 0.96 -23.20 -23.48
C SER A 286 -0.18 -22.22 -23.73
N PRO A 287 -0.03 -21.28 -24.69
CA PRO A 287 -1.18 -20.52 -25.18
C PRO A 287 -2.14 -21.42 -25.97
N THR A 288 -3.40 -20.99 -26.06
CA THR A 288 -4.48 -21.70 -26.77
C THR A 288 -4.13 -22.03 -28.22
N GLN A 289 -3.41 -21.13 -28.91
CA GLN A 289 -2.97 -21.36 -30.29
C GLN A 289 -2.00 -22.54 -30.42
N ILE A 290 -1.06 -22.70 -29.49
CA ILE A 290 -0.09 -23.80 -29.53
C ILE A 290 -0.78 -25.11 -29.15
N LEU A 291 -1.68 -25.07 -28.18
CA LEU A 291 -2.53 -26.21 -27.81
C LEU A 291 -3.31 -26.72 -29.02
N ASN A 292 -4.01 -25.82 -29.71
CA ASN A 292 -4.87 -26.16 -30.84
C ASN A 292 -4.07 -26.67 -32.05
N ASN A 293 -2.91 -26.10 -32.34
CA ASN A 293 -2.21 -26.41 -33.59
C ASN A 293 -1.15 -27.50 -33.45
N TYR A 294 -0.55 -27.67 -32.27
CA TYR A 294 0.68 -28.47 -32.14
C TYR A 294 0.68 -29.52 -31.02
N LEU A 295 -0.20 -29.41 -30.03
CA LEU A 295 -0.25 -30.38 -28.94
C LEU A 295 -1.22 -31.53 -29.25
N ASN A 296 -1.01 -32.67 -28.58
CA ASN A 296 -2.00 -33.74 -28.51
C ASN A 296 -2.59 -33.73 -27.10
N ILE A 297 -3.90 -33.59 -26.97
CA ILE A 297 -4.54 -33.45 -25.66
C ILE A 297 -4.54 -34.77 -24.88
N GLU A 298 -4.53 -35.90 -25.58
CA GLU A 298 -4.52 -37.24 -25.00
C GLU A 298 -3.24 -37.54 -24.20
N ASP A 299 -2.17 -36.77 -24.45
CA ASP A 299 -0.94 -36.82 -23.66
C ASP A 299 -1.10 -36.17 -22.27
N PHE A 300 -2.25 -35.58 -21.94
CA PHE A 300 -2.47 -34.91 -20.66
C PHE A 300 -3.62 -35.57 -19.91
N ASP A 301 -3.37 -35.94 -18.65
CA ASP A 301 -4.42 -36.48 -17.77
C ASP A 301 -5.36 -35.37 -17.26
N LEU A 302 -4.82 -34.16 -17.07
CA LEU A 302 -5.53 -32.98 -16.59
C LEU A 302 -5.12 -31.74 -17.40
N VAL A 303 -6.11 -30.96 -17.79
CA VAL A 303 -5.92 -29.65 -18.46
C VAL A 303 -6.59 -28.58 -17.62
N ILE A 304 -5.83 -27.53 -17.28
CA ILE A 304 -6.34 -26.37 -16.56
C ILE A 304 -6.40 -25.21 -17.56
N VAL A 305 -7.60 -24.66 -17.76
CA VAL A 305 -7.83 -23.47 -18.57
C VAL A 305 -7.98 -22.29 -17.63
N ASP A 306 -6.98 -21.42 -17.61
CA ASP A 306 -7.04 -20.16 -16.85
C ASP A 306 -7.67 -19.05 -17.69
N ASP A 307 -8.22 -18.03 -17.04
CA ASP A 307 -8.88 -16.87 -17.67
C ASP A 307 -9.91 -17.23 -18.75
N ALA A 308 -10.67 -18.29 -18.54
CA ALA A 308 -11.63 -18.84 -19.50
C ALA A 308 -12.83 -17.92 -19.82
N HIS A 309 -12.88 -16.74 -19.18
CA HIS A 309 -13.85 -15.68 -19.40
C HIS A 309 -13.42 -14.71 -20.52
N LEU A 310 -12.14 -14.69 -20.91
CA LEU A 310 -11.57 -13.73 -21.88
C LEU A 310 -11.78 -14.13 -23.35
N LEU A 311 -11.60 -15.40 -23.69
CA LEU A 311 -11.70 -15.89 -25.07
C LEU A 311 -13.03 -16.58 -25.36
N SER A 312 -13.35 -16.69 -26.65
CA SER A 312 -14.52 -17.45 -27.11
C SER A 312 -14.38 -18.94 -26.75
N ALA A 313 -15.46 -19.57 -26.27
CA ALA A 313 -15.48 -20.98 -25.91
C ALA A 313 -14.98 -21.91 -27.03
N ASN A 314 -15.20 -21.52 -28.29
CA ASN A 314 -14.77 -22.30 -29.45
C ASN A 314 -13.24 -22.34 -29.61
N GLU A 315 -12.52 -21.37 -29.05
CA GLU A 315 -11.06 -21.37 -29.07
C GLU A 315 -10.48 -22.47 -28.19
N TYR A 316 -11.23 -22.98 -27.21
CA TYR A 316 -10.78 -24.04 -26.30
C TYR A 316 -11.20 -25.45 -26.72
N HIS A 317 -11.64 -25.65 -27.97
CA HIS A 317 -12.20 -26.93 -28.44
C HIS A 317 -11.28 -28.14 -28.23
N LYS A 318 -9.95 -27.99 -28.33
CA LYS A 318 -9.02 -29.09 -28.00
C LYS A 318 -8.81 -29.28 -26.49
N ALA A 319 -8.90 -28.21 -25.70
CA ALA A 319 -8.74 -28.29 -24.25
C ALA A 319 -9.85 -29.12 -23.60
N ILE A 320 -11.08 -28.96 -24.09
CA ILE A 320 -12.27 -29.64 -23.56
C ILE A 320 -12.32 -31.14 -23.87
N GLU A 321 -11.51 -31.62 -24.82
CA GLU A 321 -11.40 -33.04 -25.19
C GLU A 321 -10.50 -33.84 -24.23
N ALA A 322 -9.85 -33.18 -23.26
CA ALA A 322 -9.00 -33.87 -22.28
C ALA A 322 -9.81 -34.76 -21.33
N LYS A 323 -9.14 -35.75 -20.73
CA LYS A 323 -9.76 -36.67 -19.76
C LYS A 323 -10.36 -35.95 -18.54
N GLN A 324 -9.64 -34.96 -18.03
CA GLN A 324 -10.10 -34.07 -16.97
C GLN A 324 -9.78 -32.62 -17.36
N VAL A 325 -10.76 -31.74 -17.16
CA VAL A 325 -10.65 -30.32 -17.48
C VAL A 325 -11.12 -29.52 -16.28
N ILE A 326 -10.26 -28.62 -15.80
CA ILE A 326 -10.62 -27.61 -14.81
C ILE A 326 -10.62 -26.26 -15.53
N VAL A 327 -11.74 -25.56 -15.46
CA VAL A 327 -11.91 -24.25 -16.08
C VAL A 327 -11.97 -23.21 -14.97
N CYS A 328 -11.05 -22.25 -15.01
CA CYS A 328 -10.95 -21.15 -14.05
C CYS A 328 -11.25 -19.83 -14.75
N GLY A 329 -11.95 -18.93 -14.06
CA GLY A 329 -12.25 -17.60 -14.57
C GLY A 329 -13.30 -16.89 -13.74
N GLU A 330 -13.52 -15.61 -14.04
CA GLU A 330 -14.53 -14.81 -13.37
C GLU A 330 -15.94 -15.14 -13.89
N LEU A 331 -16.89 -15.30 -12.98
CA LEU A 331 -18.30 -15.49 -13.32
C LEU A 331 -18.86 -14.15 -13.82
N GLN A 332 -19.18 -14.05 -15.10
CA GLN A 332 -19.76 -12.82 -15.66
C GLN A 332 -21.21 -12.67 -15.22
N LEU A 333 -21.49 -11.62 -14.43
CA LEU A 333 -22.81 -11.32 -13.87
C LEU A 333 -23.82 -10.79 -14.90
N GLN A 334 -23.37 -10.37 -16.09
CA GLN A 334 -24.24 -9.84 -17.14
C GLN A 334 -24.67 -10.94 -18.14
N SER A 335 -25.98 -11.09 -18.31
CA SER A 335 -26.64 -12.09 -19.16
C SER A 335 -26.55 -11.82 -20.67
N THR A 336 -25.77 -10.83 -21.10
CA THR A 336 -25.59 -10.52 -22.53
C THR A 336 -24.60 -11.49 -23.15
N ILE A 337 -25.08 -12.68 -23.50
CA ILE A 337 -24.52 -13.69 -24.43
C ILE A 337 -23.01 -13.52 -24.68
N VAL A 338 -22.19 -13.69 -23.64
CA VAL A 338 -20.75 -13.81 -23.84
C VAL A 338 -20.47 -15.28 -24.08
N ASN A 339 -20.06 -15.58 -25.31
CA ASN A 339 -19.74 -16.93 -25.75
C ASN A 339 -18.36 -17.36 -25.20
N ASN A 340 -18.15 -17.29 -23.89
CA ASN A 340 -16.92 -17.74 -23.22
C ASN A 340 -17.09 -19.16 -22.66
N LEU A 341 -15.98 -19.81 -22.30
CA LEU A 341 -16.03 -21.22 -21.90
C LEU A 341 -16.74 -21.40 -20.55
N VAL A 342 -16.57 -20.45 -19.63
CA VAL A 342 -17.18 -20.46 -18.29
C VAL A 342 -18.72 -20.46 -18.38
N SER A 343 -19.30 -19.67 -19.28
CA SER A 343 -20.76 -19.55 -19.44
C SER A 343 -21.43 -20.80 -20.03
N ARG A 344 -20.66 -21.68 -20.68
CA ARG A 344 -21.16 -22.94 -21.27
C ARG A 344 -21.13 -24.12 -20.28
N LEU A 345 -20.50 -23.97 -19.12
CA LEU A 345 -20.44 -25.02 -18.11
C LEU A 345 -21.73 -25.08 -17.29
N SER A 346 -22.14 -26.29 -16.93
CA SER A 346 -23.35 -26.49 -16.12
C SER A 346 -23.14 -25.96 -14.70
N PHE A 347 -24.16 -25.33 -14.11
CA PHE A 347 -24.08 -24.85 -12.72
C PHE A 347 -23.75 -25.96 -11.71
N ALA A 348 -24.16 -27.20 -11.97
CA ALA A 348 -23.90 -28.36 -11.11
C ALA A 348 -22.42 -28.78 -11.06
N SER A 349 -21.60 -28.34 -12.01
CA SER A 349 -20.16 -28.63 -12.09
C SER A 349 -19.29 -27.45 -11.63
N ASN A 350 -19.89 -26.36 -11.16
CA ASN A 350 -19.17 -25.13 -10.82
C ASN A 350 -18.89 -25.07 -9.31
N ILE A 351 -17.63 -24.81 -8.96
CA ILE A 351 -17.24 -24.47 -7.58
C ILE A 351 -17.05 -22.96 -7.53
N THR A 352 -17.97 -22.25 -6.87
CA THR A 352 -17.89 -20.79 -6.74
C THR A 352 -17.01 -20.43 -5.55
N LEU A 353 -15.85 -19.85 -5.83
CA LEU A 353 -14.97 -19.29 -4.81
C LEU A 353 -15.41 -17.85 -4.52
N ASN A 354 -16.37 -17.69 -3.61
CA ASN A 354 -16.99 -16.39 -3.29
C ASN A 354 -16.05 -15.40 -2.57
N TYR A 355 -14.95 -15.89 -2.01
CA TYR A 355 -14.06 -15.09 -1.19
C TYR A 355 -12.61 -15.44 -1.48
N ARG A 356 -11.75 -14.43 -1.49
CA ARG A 356 -10.31 -14.63 -1.41
C ARG A 356 -9.93 -14.85 0.05
N PHE A 357 -8.91 -15.66 0.31
CA PHE A 357 -8.37 -15.82 1.65
C PHE A 357 -7.02 -15.13 1.75
N SER A 358 -6.86 -14.25 2.73
CA SER A 358 -5.57 -13.65 3.11
C SER A 358 -5.43 -13.66 4.63
N PRO A 359 -4.25 -14.00 5.19
CA PRO A 359 -4.04 -14.06 6.63
C PRO A 359 -3.91 -12.66 7.28
N THR A 360 -4.80 -11.74 6.92
CA THR A 360 -4.87 -10.34 7.35
C THR A 360 -5.60 -10.23 8.71
N PRO A 361 -5.22 -9.29 9.60
CA PRO A 361 -5.92 -9.02 10.86
C PRO A 361 -7.39 -8.61 10.66
N GLN A 362 -8.24 -8.96 11.62
CA GLN A 362 -9.69 -8.74 11.50
C GLN A 362 -10.08 -7.27 11.32
N SER A 363 -9.42 -6.33 12.01
CA SER A 363 -9.75 -4.90 11.87
C SER A 363 -9.58 -4.41 10.43
N LEU A 364 -8.53 -4.84 9.74
CA LEU A 364 -8.28 -4.49 8.34
C LEU A 364 -9.25 -5.21 7.41
N LEU A 365 -9.57 -6.48 7.70
CA LEU A 365 -10.57 -7.27 6.95
C LEU A 365 -11.96 -6.64 6.99
N ASN A 366 -12.35 -5.99 8.09
CA ASN A 366 -13.63 -5.29 8.19
C ASN A 366 -13.79 -4.19 7.13
N HIS A 367 -12.68 -3.72 6.52
CA HIS A 367 -12.67 -2.72 5.46
C HIS A 367 -12.39 -3.30 4.05
N LEU A 368 -12.14 -4.61 3.91
CA LEU A 368 -11.87 -5.26 2.63
C LEU A 368 -13.02 -6.17 2.22
N HIS A 369 -13.82 -5.71 1.26
CA HIS A 369 -14.93 -6.51 0.74
C HIS A 369 -14.44 -7.74 -0.05
N GLY A 370 -15.09 -8.89 0.17
CA GLY A 370 -14.78 -10.13 -0.56
C GLY A 370 -13.49 -10.84 -0.13
N LEU A 371 -12.80 -10.34 0.91
CA LEU A 371 -11.64 -10.97 1.51
C LEU A 371 -12.02 -11.57 2.87
N LYS A 372 -11.71 -12.85 3.06
CA LYS A 372 -11.74 -13.53 4.35
C LYS A 372 -10.31 -13.72 4.85
N GLY A 373 -10.16 -13.87 6.15
CA GLY A 373 -8.85 -14.14 6.73
C GLY A 373 -8.89 -14.83 8.06
N ARG A 374 -7.80 -14.70 8.82
CA ARG A 374 -7.61 -15.42 10.07
C ARG A 374 -8.03 -14.58 11.26
N ILE A 375 -8.60 -15.24 12.27
CA ILE A 375 -8.77 -14.67 13.60
C ILE A 375 -7.54 -15.06 14.42
N ASN A 376 -6.81 -14.08 14.95
CA ASN A 376 -5.67 -14.34 15.81
C ASN A 376 -6.16 -14.67 17.23
N HIS A 377 -5.53 -15.65 17.88
CA HIS A 377 -5.90 -16.06 19.25
C HIS A 377 -5.75 -14.92 20.27
N LYS A 378 -4.79 -14.01 20.10
CA LYS A 378 -4.69 -12.82 20.97
C LYS A 378 -5.57 -11.70 20.42
N LEU A 379 -6.44 -11.13 21.24
CA LEU A 379 -7.35 -10.04 20.82
C LEU A 379 -6.57 -8.86 20.21
N ASN A 380 -5.50 -8.42 20.88
CA ASN A 380 -4.66 -7.31 20.41
C ASN A 380 -4.04 -7.53 19.02
N ASP A 381 -3.77 -8.76 18.61
CA ASP A 381 -3.19 -9.06 17.29
C ASP A 381 -4.22 -8.92 16.16
N ASN A 382 -5.50 -8.70 16.47
CA ASN A 382 -6.56 -8.46 15.50
C ASN A 382 -6.80 -6.96 15.21
N TYR A 383 -6.27 -6.03 16.02
CA TYR A 383 -6.43 -4.58 15.83
C TYR A 383 -5.65 -4.01 14.64
N GLY A 384 -4.63 -4.72 14.14
CA GLY A 384 -4.10 -4.58 12.78
C GLY A 384 -3.48 -3.24 12.36
N VAL A 385 -3.63 -2.16 13.12
CA VAL A 385 -3.16 -0.80 12.80
C VAL A 385 -2.30 -0.27 13.94
N GLU A 386 -1.18 0.34 13.61
CA GLU A 386 -0.27 0.98 14.58
C GLU A 386 0.18 2.34 14.04
N ILE A 387 0.04 3.40 14.85
CA ILE A 387 0.45 4.76 14.45
C ILE A 387 1.73 5.12 15.20
N ILE A 388 2.76 5.51 14.45
CA ILE A 388 4.08 5.87 14.99
C ILE A 388 4.40 7.31 14.62
N ASN A 389 4.60 8.17 15.61
CA ASN A 389 4.87 9.60 15.38
C ASN A 389 6.37 9.93 15.36
N SER A 390 7.25 9.00 15.76
CA SER A 390 8.71 9.22 15.72
C SER A 390 9.46 7.89 15.69
N LYS A 391 10.73 7.92 15.24
CA LYS A 391 11.67 6.78 15.29
C LYS A 391 11.22 5.54 14.52
N ILE A 392 10.65 5.73 13.33
CA ILE A 392 10.26 4.60 12.46
C ILE A 392 11.43 3.68 12.10
N ILE A 393 12.62 4.23 11.79
CA ILE A 393 13.77 3.39 11.40
C ILE A 393 14.26 2.49 12.55
N PRO A 394 14.47 2.99 13.79
CA PRO A 394 14.73 2.11 14.93
C PRO A 394 13.67 1.03 15.17
N TYR A 395 12.38 1.36 15.00
CA TYR A 395 11.29 0.40 15.13
C TYR A 395 11.40 -0.73 14.09
N LEU A 396 11.62 -0.38 12.81
CA LEU A 396 11.82 -1.37 11.74
C LEU A 396 13.06 -2.23 11.99
N GLY A 397 14.15 -1.63 12.49
CA GLY A 397 15.36 -2.35 12.87
C GLY A 397 15.11 -3.38 13.97
N LEU A 398 14.29 -3.06 14.98
CA LEU A 398 13.90 -4.01 16.03
C LEU A 398 13.07 -5.17 15.48
N LEU A 399 12.07 -4.88 14.64
CA LEU A 399 11.24 -5.93 14.01
C LEU A 399 12.09 -6.94 13.22
N LEU A 400 13.01 -6.43 12.38
CA LEU A 400 13.90 -7.26 11.57
C LEU A 400 14.96 -7.98 12.41
N LYS A 401 15.31 -7.44 13.58
CA LYS A 401 16.22 -8.12 14.53
C LYS A 401 15.55 -9.28 15.26
N GLU A 402 14.32 -9.08 15.71
CA GLU A 402 13.55 -10.12 16.39
C GLU A 402 13.23 -11.29 15.45
N ASN A 403 12.93 -10.98 14.19
CA ASN A 403 12.72 -12.00 13.17
C ASN A 403 13.24 -11.53 11.79
N PRO A 404 14.44 -11.97 11.38
CA PRO A 404 15.04 -11.61 10.09
C PRO A 404 14.26 -12.03 8.85
N GLU A 405 13.36 -13.01 8.98
CA GLU A 405 12.51 -13.51 7.89
C GLU A 405 11.28 -12.62 7.63
N THR A 406 11.05 -11.62 8.48
CA THR A 406 9.91 -10.70 8.35
C THR A 406 10.00 -9.90 7.07
N VAL A 407 8.96 -9.99 6.25
CA VAL A 407 8.80 -9.24 5.00
C VAL A 407 8.00 -7.96 5.28
N ILE A 408 8.49 -6.84 4.77
CA ILE A 408 7.94 -5.50 5.01
C ILE A 408 7.82 -4.75 3.68
N ASN A 409 6.62 -4.25 3.36
CA ASN A 409 6.44 -3.22 2.33
C ASN A 409 6.59 -1.84 2.99
N LEU A 410 7.51 -1.03 2.49
CA LEU A 410 7.75 0.34 2.92
C LEU A 410 7.34 1.31 1.81
N PHE A 411 6.27 2.07 2.06
CA PHE A 411 5.72 3.00 1.08
C PHE A 411 6.34 4.39 1.22
N VAL A 412 7.18 4.75 0.26
CA VAL A 412 7.92 6.02 0.20
C VAL A 412 7.93 6.49 -1.25
N LEU A 413 7.54 7.75 -1.48
CA LEU A 413 7.24 8.24 -2.84
C LEU A 413 8.52 8.56 -3.65
N SER A 414 9.49 9.24 -3.04
CA SER A 414 10.68 9.72 -3.73
C SER A 414 11.84 8.73 -3.65
N ILE A 415 12.50 8.48 -4.79
CA ILE A 415 13.72 7.64 -4.87
C ILE A 415 14.81 8.15 -3.91
N GLU A 416 14.93 9.46 -3.72
CA GLU A 416 15.89 10.02 -2.77
C GLU A 416 15.55 9.66 -1.33
N LYS A 417 14.26 9.74 -0.96
CA LYS A 417 13.80 9.33 0.38
C LYS A 417 13.94 7.83 0.55
N GLN A 418 13.63 7.03 -0.47
CA GLN A 418 13.83 5.57 -0.45
C GLN A 418 15.29 5.21 -0.18
N ARG A 419 16.24 5.86 -0.87
CA ARG A 419 17.67 5.65 -0.65
C ARG A 419 18.09 6.00 0.79
N ARG A 420 17.61 7.14 1.33
CA ARG A 420 17.89 7.52 2.72
C ARG A 420 17.35 6.51 3.71
N VAL A 421 16.11 6.05 3.53
CA VAL A 421 15.49 5.02 4.39
C VAL A 421 16.30 3.72 4.34
N PHE A 422 16.74 3.28 3.15
CA PHE A 422 17.63 2.12 3.01
C PHE A 422 18.95 2.30 3.77
N ASP A 423 19.64 3.43 3.58
CA ASP A 423 20.93 3.72 4.23
C ASP A 423 20.78 3.81 5.75
N GLU A 424 19.73 4.47 6.25
CA GLU A 424 19.45 4.58 7.68
C GLU A 424 19.11 3.22 8.30
N LEU A 425 18.30 2.41 7.62
CA LEU A 425 17.94 1.06 8.07
C LEU A 425 19.16 0.15 8.10
N ALA A 426 19.99 0.16 7.06
CA ALA A 426 21.24 -0.59 7.00
C ALA A 426 22.17 -0.25 8.19
N ASN A 427 22.34 1.05 8.47
CA ASN A 427 23.15 1.52 9.59
C ASN A 427 22.58 1.07 10.95
N VAL A 428 21.25 1.07 11.12
CA VAL A 428 20.61 0.57 12.34
C VAL A 428 20.83 -0.93 12.52
N LEU A 429 20.67 -1.74 11.47
CA LEU A 429 20.86 -3.19 11.53
C LEU A 429 22.32 -3.57 11.84
N VAL A 430 23.29 -2.87 11.24
CA VAL A 430 24.72 -3.04 11.56
C VAL A 430 25.01 -2.68 13.02
N LYS A 431 24.50 -1.53 13.50
CA LYS A 431 24.63 -1.14 14.91
C LYS A 431 23.99 -2.14 15.87
N MET A 432 22.97 -2.85 15.42
CA MET A 432 22.27 -3.89 16.19
C MET A 432 22.99 -5.24 16.21
N GLY A 433 24.13 -5.38 15.50
CA GLY A 433 25.01 -6.55 15.53
C GLY A 433 24.88 -7.50 14.35
N MET A 434 24.13 -7.14 13.30
CA MET A 434 24.03 -7.97 12.08
C MET A 434 25.26 -7.81 11.18
N ASN A 435 25.66 -8.87 10.51
CA ASN A 435 26.77 -8.83 9.55
C ASN A 435 26.32 -8.30 8.17
N ALA A 436 27.29 -7.94 7.31
CA ALA A 436 26.99 -7.32 6.02
C ALA A 436 26.17 -8.22 5.07
N GLU A 437 26.39 -9.53 5.09
CA GLU A 437 25.65 -10.48 4.25
C GLU A 437 24.17 -10.58 4.68
N GLN A 438 23.92 -10.64 5.99
CA GLN A 438 22.57 -10.64 6.56
C GLN A 438 21.82 -9.35 6.22
N VAL A 439 22.48 -8.20 6.36
CA VAL A 439 21.88 -6.90 6.02
C VAL A 439 21.54 -6.84 4.53
N LEU A 440 22.45 -7.27 3.65
CA LEU A 440 22.19 -7.30 2.21
C LEU A 440 21.03 -8.23 1.83
N LEU A 441 20.92 -9.40 2.48
CA LEU A 441 19.82 -10.35 2.26
C LEU A 441 18.48 -9.72 2.66
N ILE A 442 18.41 -9.13 3.86
CA ILE A 442 17.20 -8.47 4.36
C ILE A 442 16.76 -7.35 3.42
N LEU A 443 17.68 -6.45 3.05
CA LEU A 443 17.35 -5.30 2.22
C LEU A 443 16.98 -5.69 0.78
N LYS A 444 17.47 -6.81 0.25
CA LYS A 444 17.16 -7.26 -1.12
C LYS A 444 15.89 -8.10 -1.21
N GLU A 445 15.62 -8.93 -0.21
CA GLU A 445 14.59 -9.97 -0.32
C GLU A 445 13.43 -9.77 0.66
N ARG A 446 13.64 -9.00 1.74
CA ARG A 446 12.66 -8.87 2.84
C ARG A 446 12.08 -7.48 2.98
N VAL A 447 12.75 -6.45 2.47
CA VAL A 447 12.25 -5.07 2.50
C VAL A 447 11.94 -4.62 1.08
N ASN A 448 10.66 -4.38 0.80
CA ASN A 448 10.19 -3.83 -0.46
C ASN A 448 9.94 -2.33 -0.31
N LEU A 449 10.88 -1.49 -0.74
CA LEU A 449 10.67 -0.04 -0.84
C LEU A 449 10.01 0.29 -2.18
N VAL A 450 8.78 0.78 -2.12
CA VAL A 450 7.96 0.99 -3.31
C VAL A 450 7.08 2.23 -3.17
N ASP A 451 6.75 2.84 -4.29
CA ASP A 451 5.68 3.82 -4.33
C ASP A 451 4.33 3.10 -4.27
N LEU A 452 3.50 3.44 -3.27
CA LEU A 452 2.16 2.87 -3.07
C LEU A 452 1.27 2.96 -4.32
N ARG A 453 1.49 3.94 -5.20
CA ARG A 453 0.73 4.09 -6.47
C ARG A 453 1.01 3.00 -7.48
N LEU A 454 2.16 2.32 -7.40
CA LEU A 454 2.59 1.32 -8.38
C LEU A 454 2.04 -0.09 -8.09
N SER A 455 1.46 -0.33 -6.91
CA SER A 455 0.85 -1.62 -6.51
C SER A 455 1.78 -2.84 -6.62
N HIS A 456 3.11 -2.64 -6.66
CA HIS A 456 4.09 -3.73 -6.63
C HIS A 456 4.36 -4.17 -5.19
N LEU A 457 3.49 -5.04 -4.66
CA LEU A 457 3.52 -5.49 -3.26
C LEU A 457 4.17 -6.86 -3.11
N TYR A 458 4.95 -7.04 -2.06
CA TYR A 458 5.27 -8.38 -1.56
C TYR A 458 4.14 -8.86 -0.65
N ASP A 459 3.97 -10.18 -0.56
CA ASP A 459 3.11 -10.83 0.44
C ASP A 459 3.73 -10.69 1.84
N ALA A 460 3.55 -9.51 2.43
CA ALA A 460 4.32 -9.02 3.58
C ALA A 460 3.58 -9.17 4.92
N GLU A 461 4.34 -9.36 5.99
CA GLU A 461 3.81 -9.29 7.35
C GLU A 461 3.40 -7.87 7.73
N TYR A 462 4.17 -6.87 7.30
CA TYR A 462 3.91 -5.47 7.64
C TYR A 462 3.85 -4.58 6.39
N ASN A 463 2.88 -3.68 6.39
CA ASN A 463 2.78 -2.58 5.45
C ASN A 463 3.07 -1.29 6.22
N VAL A 464 4.00 -0.46 5.74
CA VAL A 464 4.43 0.76 6.45
C VAL A 464 4.27 1.96 5.55
N LEU A 465 3.39 2.88 5.95
CA LEU A 465 3.10 4.11 5.20
C LEU A 465 3.86 5.30 5.78
N PHE A 466 4.68 5.97 4.96
CA PHE A 466 5.19 7.31 5.29
C PHE A 466 4.14 8.35 4.90
N LEU A 467 3.26 8.74 5.83
CA LEU A 467 2.06 9.52 5.52
C LEU A 467 2.36 10.89 4.89
N GLU A 468 3.47 11.52 5.28
CA GLU A 468 3.95 12.80 4.74
C GLU A 468 4.08 12.80 3.20
N ASP A 469 4.37 11.65 2.60
CA ASP A 469 4.56 11.54 1.15
C ASP A 469 3.23 11.46 0.38
N TYR A 470 2.13 11.05 1.05
CA TYR A 470 0.90 10.64 0.38
C TYR A 470 -0.33 11.46 0.79
N TYR A 471 -0.29 12.20 1.90
CA TYR A 471 -1.47 12.85 2.49
C TYR A 471 -2.24 13.79 1.55
N LYS A 472 -1.58 14.39 0.55
CA LYS A 472 -2.18 15.34 -0.41
C LYS A 472 -2.91 14.70 -1.59
N ILE A 473 -3.01 13.39 -1.67
CA ILE A 473 -3.63 12.71 -2.81
C ILE A 473 -5.16 12.77 -2.69
N GLU A 474 -5.81 13.39 -3.68
CA GLU A 474 -7.27 13.61 -3.68
C GLU A 474 -8.04 12.74 -4.71
N ASN A 475 -7.36 12.10 -5.65
CA ASN A 475 -8.02 11.30 -6.69
C ASN A 475 -8.68 10.05 -6.10
N GLU A 476 -10.00 9.98 -6.21
CA GLU A 476 -10.86 8.92 -5.67
C GLU A 476 -10.36 7.50 -5.95
N HIS A 477 -10.22 7.15 -7.22
CA HIS A 477 -9.90 5.79 -7.63
C HIS A 477 -8.50 5.39 -7.20
N LEU A 478 -7.56 6.35 -7.18
CA LEU A 478 -6.21 6.11 -6.68
C LEU A 478 -6.22 5.90 -5.18
N VAL A 479 -6.94 6.73 -4.42
CA VAL A 479 -7.04 6.60 -2.95
C VAL A 479 -7.61 5.25 -2.57
N VAL A 480 -8.70 4.80 -3.20
CA VAL A 480 -9.31 3.48 -2.91
C VAL A 480 -8.31 2.35 -3.14
N ASN A 481 -7.66 2.32 -4.31
CA ASN A 481 -6.65 1.28 -4.60
C ASN A 481 -5.46 1.33 -3.63
N MET A 482 -5.02 2.53 -3.25
CA MET A 482 -3.93 2.71 -2.29
C MET A 482 -4.32 2.19 -0.90
N ILE A 483 -5.56 2.46 -0.45
CA ILE A 483 -6.08 1.94 0.80
C ILE A 483 -6.16 0.40 0.76
N ASP A 484 -6.74 -0.19 -0.29
CA ASP A 484 -6.82 -1.64 -0.42
C ASP A 484 -5.41 -2.27 -0.34
N ASN A 485 -4.45 -1.72 -1.07
CA ASN A 485 -3.05 -2.15 -1.04
C ASN A 485 -2.42 -2.05 0.37
N LEU A 486 -2.73 -1.00 1.13
CA LEU A 486 -2.22 -0.82 2.50
C LEU A 486 -2.78 -1.86 3.47
N LEU A 487 -4.05 -2.24 3.31
CA LEU A 487 -4.73 -3.19 4.18
C LEU A 487 -4.27 -4.64 3.98
N LEU A 488 -3.66 -4.95 2.83
CA LEU A 488 -3.15 -6.29 2.50
C LEU A 488 -1.81 -6.61 3.19
N CYS A 489 -1.84 -6.89 4.49
CA CYS A 489 -0.68 -7.37 5.25
C CYS A 489 -1.07 -8.44 6.28
N LYS A 490 -0.14 -9.33 6.65
CA LYS A 490 -0.45 -10.47 7.55
C LYS A 490 -0.51 -10.11 9.03
N ARG A 491 0.15 -9.02 9.44
CA ARG A 491 0.26 -8.64 10.86
C ARG A 491 -0.25 -7.25 11.14
N ARG A 492 0.36 -6.21 10.57
CA ARG A 492 -0.04 -4.82 10.88
C ARG A 492 0.26 -3.84 9.76
N LEU A 493 -0.65 -2.88 9.60
CA LEU A 493 -0.43 -1.61 8.91
C LEU A 493 0.17 -0.62 9.91
N VAL A 494 1.39 -0.18 9.65
CA VAL A 494 2.09 0.84 10.43
C VAL A 494 2.02 2.17 9.70
N ILE A 495 1.44 3.18 10.30
CA ILE A 495 1.36 4.53 9.74
C ILE A 495 2.38 5.41 10.45
N TYR A 496 3.40 5.84 9.71
CA TYR A 496 4.36 6.81 10.20
C TYR A 496 3.83 8.23 9.96
N ASP A 497 3.37 8.86 11.04
CA ASP A 497 2.76 10.19 11.05
C ASP A 497 3.57 11.16 11.92
N ASN A 498 4.72 11.60 11.41
CA ASN A 498 5.64 12.50 12.11
C ASN A 498 5.07 13.90 12.39
N ASN A 499 4.06 14.32 11.64
CA ASN A 499 3.51 15.68 11.66
C ASN A 499 2.07 15.72 12.22
N ASP A 500 1.58 14.61 12.78
CA ASP A 500 0.20 14.44 13.28
C ASP A 500 -0.87 14.78 12.23
N TYR A 501 -0.65 14.44 10.96
CA TYR A 501 -1.61 14.67 9.88
C TYR A 501 -2.97 13.99 10.12
N LEU A 502 -3.00 12.81 10.73
CA LEU A 502 -4.26 12.11 11.05
C LEU A 502 -5.11 12.89 12.07
N LYS A 503 -4.46 13.61 13.00
CA LYS A 503 -5.14 14.44 14.02
C LYS A 503 -5.46 15.84 13.53
N ARG A 504 -4.59 16.44 12.70
CA ARG A 504 -4.68 17.85 12.26
C ARG A 504 -5.46 18.03 10.95
N GLY A 505 -5.50 17.01 10.11
CA GLY A 505 -5.96 17.12 8.73
C GLY A 505 -7.45 16.82 8.57
N SER A 506 -8.27 17.87 8.48
CA SER A 506 -9.56 17.80 7.79
C SER A 506 -9.38 18.32 6.36
N GLY A 507 -9.90 17.61 5.35
CA GLY A 507 -9.97 18.09 3.97
C GLY A 507 -9.10 17.37 2.93
N TYR A 508 -8.36 16.33 3.30
CA TYR A 508 -7.67 15.47 2.34
C TYR A 508 -8.27 14.06 2.33
N ARG A 509 -8.60 13.57 1.13
CA ARG A 509 -9.33 12.32 0.95
C ARG A 509 -8.61 11.09 1.51
N LEU A 510 -7.29 10.97 1.29
CA LEU A 510 -6.52 9.86 1.85
C LEU A 510 -6.55 9.87 3.39
N ILE A 511 -6.46 11.05 4.02
CA ILE A 511 -6.54 11.17 5.48
C ILE A 511 -7.93 10.77 5.97
N GLU A 512 -8.99 11.18 5.27
CA GLU A 512 -10.37 10.80 5.61
C GLU A 512 -10.58 9.27 5.55
N GLU A 513 -10.09 8.60 4.50
CA GLU A 513 -10.18 7.14 4.40
C GLU A 513 -9.31 6.43 5.45
N LEU A 514 -8.09 6.90 5.70
CA LEU A 514 -7.24 6.35 6.76
C LEU A 514 -7.88 6.52 8.14
N ASN A 515 -8.54 7.64 8.41
CA ASN A 515 -9.23 7.89 9.68
C ASN A 515 -10.43 6.96 9.92
N LYS A 516 -11.05 6.41 8.86
CA LYS A 516 -12.08 5.36 9.00
C LYS A 516 -11.48 4.03 9.48
N ILE A 517 -10.21 3.78 9.15
CA ILE A 517 -9.49 2.55 9.47
C ILE A 517 -8.78 2.64 10.83
N THR A 518 -8.25 3.83 11.18
CA THR A 518 -7.46 4.04 12.39
C THR A 518 -8.33 4.27 13.64
N ASN A 519 -9.55 4.77 13.50
CA ASN A 519 -10.49 5.01 14.61
C ASN A 519 -11.33 3.77 14.95
N LEU A 520 -10.69 2.66 15.30
CA LEU A 520 -11.38 1.46 15.74
C LEU A 520 -11.12 1.17 17.22
N ASP A 521 -12.05 1.60 18.07
CA ASP A 521 -12.07 1.19 19.48
C ASP A 521 -12.40 -0.32 19.61
N GLN A 522 -13.06 -0.89 18.61
CA GLN A 522 -13.58 -2.26 18.66
C GLN A 522 -13.39 -3.01 17.32
N VAL A 523 -12.82 -4.22 17.40
CA VAL A 523 -12.56 -5.10 16.24
C VAL A 523 -13.71 -6.08 15.99
N PHE A 524 -14.35 -6.54 17.06
CA PHE A 524 -15.42 -7.54 17.05
C PHE A 524 -16.70 -6.97 17.64
N PHE A 525 -17.84 -7.22 17.00
CA PHE A 525 -19.13 -6.62 17.36
C PHE A 525 -20.03 -7.62 18.10
N LYS A 526 -20.93 -7.13 18.96
CA LYS A 526 -21.90 -7.94 19.70
C LYS A 526 -23.21 -8.12 18.91
N GLU A 527 -23.08 -8.56 17.65
CA GLU A 527 -24.22 -8.83 16.77
C GLU A 527 -24.43 -10.33 16.62
N TYR A 528 -25.54 -10.83 17.18
CA TYR A 528 -25.79 -12.27 17.27
C TYR A 528 -26.72 -12.74 16.15
N SER A 529 -26.37 -13.86 15.53
CA SER A 529 -27.09 -14.43 14.38
C SER A 529 -28.49 -14.98 14.72
N SER A 530 -28.76 -15.27 16.01
CA SER A 530 -30.04 -15.82 16.44
C SER A 530 -30.33 -15.56 17.94
N PRO A 531 -31.60 -15.58 18.36
CA PRO A 531 -31.99 -15.39 19.77
C PRO A 531 -31.40 -16.43 20.73
N ILE A 532 -31.09 -17.63 20.25
CA ILE A 532 -30.47 -18.68 21.08
C ILE A 532 -28.99 -18.37 21.34
N MET A 533 -28.30 -17.81 20.35
CA MET A 533 -26.92 -17.33 20.50
C MET A 533 -26.85 -16.11 21.42
N GLU A 534 -27.82 -15.19 21.31
CA GLU A 534 -27.93 -14.03 22.22
C GLU A 534 -28.15 -14.47 23.67
N LYS A 535 -29.04 -15.45 23.91
CA LYS A 535 -29.23 -16.04 25.24
C LYS A 535 -27.98 -16.71 25.79
N LEU A 536 -27.27 -17.47 24.95
CA LEU A 536 -26.02 -18.12 25.33
C LEU A 536 -24.94 -17.08 25.68
N ALA A 537 -24.79 -16.04 24.86
CA ALA A 537 -23.87 -14.94 25.09
C ALA A 537 -24.16 -14.23 26.42
N ALA A 538 -25.43 -13.86 26.68
CA ALA A 538 -25.81 -13.21 27.93
C ALA A 538 -25.51 -14.06 29.17
N ARG A 539 -25.62 -15.39 29.08
CA ARG A 539 -25.28 -16.31 30.17
C ARG A 539 -23.78 -16.44 30.39
N LEU A 540 -22.99 -16.50 29.32
CA LEU A 540 -21.53 -16.50 29.41
C LEU A 540 -21.00 -15.15 29.96
N GLU A 541 -21.63 -14.03 29.60
CA GLU A 541 -21.29 -12.72 30.16
C GLU A 541 -21.60 -12.61 31.65
N ALA A 542 -22.66 -13.26 32.13
CA ALA A 542 -22.97 -13.35 33.56
C ALA A 542 -21.88 -14.09 34.36
N GLU A 543 -21.12 -14.98 33.71
CA GLU A 543 -19.95 -15.70 34.29
C GLU A 543 -18.63 -14.91 34.15
N GLY A 544 -18.69 -13.64 33.70
CA GLY A 544 -17.54 -12.74 33.61
C GLY A 544 -16.68 -12.88 32.35
N LEU A 545 -17.21 -13.52 31.30
CA LEU A 545 -16.58 -13.61 29.97
C LEU A 545 -17.05 -12.46 29.07
N THR A 546 -16.24 -12.03 28.12
CA THR A 546 -16.70 -11.11 27.06
C THR A 546 -17.08 -11.94 25.83
N VAL A 547 -18.27 -11.74 25.27
CA VAL A 547 -18.72 -12.52 24.09
C VAL A 547 -19.06 -11.61 22.92
N TYR A 548 -18.47 -11.90 21.77
CA TYR A 548 -18.75 -11.25 20.50
C TYR A 548 -19.56 -12.16 19.58
N GLY A 549 -20.21 -11.53 18.60
CA GLY A 549 -21.05 -12.14 17.60
C GLY A 549 -20.29 -12.95 16.53
N SER A 550 -20.98 -13.26 15.44
CA SER A 550 -20.41 -14.10 14.38
C SER A 550 -19.33 -13.37 13.59
N THR A 551 -18.22 -14.06 13.30
CA THR A 551 -17.09 -13.50 12.51
C THR A 551 -16.37 -14.62 11.77
N ASN A 552 -16.08 -14.43 10.47
CA ASN A 552 -15.37 -15.38 9.60
C ASN A 552 -15.79 -16.85 9.79
N GLU A 553 -17.10 -17.12 9.72
CA GLU A 553 -17.72 -18.46 9.85
C GLU A 553 -17.75 -19.04 11.27
N VAL A 554 -17.22 -18.32 12.27
CA VAL A 554 -17.39 -18.64 13.69
C VAL A 554 -18.70 -18.04 14.18
N ASN A 555 -19.49 -18.79 14.96
CA ASN A 555 -20.81 -18.33 15.43
C ASN A 555 -20.71 -17.35 16.60
N LEU A 556 -19.82 -17.60 17.57
CA LEU A 556 -19.50 -16.69 18.67
C LEU A 556 -17.99 -16.66 18.93
N LEU A 557 -17.48 -15.53 19.39
CA LEU A 557 -16.11 -15.41 19.90
C LEU A 557 -16.16 -15.09 21.39
N ILE A 558 -15.39 -15.82 22.17
CA ILE A 558 -15.33 -15.67 23.62
C ILE A 558 -13.94 -15.15 23.97
N GLU A 559 -13.89 -14.06 24.72
CA GLU A 559 -12.66 -13.47 25.20
C GLU A 559 -12.51 -13.65 26.71
N LYS A 560 -11.32 -14.09 27.11
CA LYS A 560 -10.85 -14.10 28.49
C LYS A 560 -9.37 -13.72 28.53
N ASN A 561 -9.00 -12.73 29.33
CA ASN A 561 -7.61 -12.30 29.51
C ASN A 561 -6.85 -12.05 28.18
N ASN A 562 -7.48 -11.34 27.22
CA ASN A 562 -6.91 -11.05 25.88
C ASN A 562 -6.66 -12.31 25.01
N ARG A 563 -7.25 -13.45 25.35
CA ARG A 563 -7.29 -14.66 24.53
C ARG A 563 -8.69 -14.90 24.00
N LEU A 564 -8.78 -15.22 22.72
CA LEU A 564 -10.00 -15.47 21.97
C LEU A 564 -10.14 -16.97 21.68
N THR A 565 -11.35 -17.45 21.93
CA THR A 565 -11.78 -18.81 21.62
C THR A 565 -13.03 -18.75 20.76
N GLY A 566 -13.03 -19.48 19.64
CA GLY A 566 -14.19 -19.56 18.76
C GLY A 566 -15.20 -20.59 19.24
N LEU A 567 -16.47 -20.36 18.94
CA LEU A 567 -17.54 -21.32 19.17
C LEU A 567 -18.25 -21.57 17.84
N LEU A 568 -18.27 -22.84 17.43
CA LEU A 568 -18.99 -23.32 16.26
C LEU A 568 -20.24 -24.07 16.69
N LEU A 569 -21.37 -23.67 16.11
CA LEU A 569 -22.67 -24.26 16.34
C LEU A 569 -23.10 -25.07 15.12
N PHE A 570 -23.25 -26.39 15.29
CA PHE A 570 -23.80 -27.25 14.25
C PHE A 570 -25.30 -27.51 14.46
N TRP A 571 -26.07 -27.40 13.38
CA TRP A 571 -27.50 -27.65 13.39
C TRP A 571 -27.79 -29.13 13.05
N ASN A 572 -28.32 -29.87 14.02
CA ASN A 572 -28.92 -31.22 13.88
C ASN A 572 -27.94 -32.42 13.73
N ASN A 573 -28.11 -33.45 14.57
CA ASN A 573 -27.38 -34.73 14.47
C ASN A 573 -27.92 -35.67 13.38
N ASN A 574 -29.18 -35.48 12.95
CA ASN A 574 -29.87 -36.43 12.05
C ASN A 574 -29.64 -36.14 10.55
N ASN A 575 -29.05 -34.99 10.22
CA ASN A 575 -28.71 -34.56 8.86
C ASN A 575 -27.21 -34.29 8.76
N LEU A 576 -26.38 -35.29 9.09
CA LEU A 576 -24.96 -35.33 8.71
C LEU A 576 -24.86 -35.43 7.18
N PHE A 577 -25.16 -34.33 6.47
CA PHE A 577 -24.84 -34.20 5.06
C PHE A 577 -23.32 -34.09 4.93
N HIS A 578 -22.78 -34.48 3.76
CA HIS A 578 -21.37 -34.30 3.43
C HIS A 578 -20.92 -32.85 3.65
N ASP A 579 -21.84 -31.88 3.51
CA ASP A 579 -21.59 -30.46 3.71
C ASP A 579 -21.23 -30.12 5.16
N THR A 580 -21.91 -30.68 6.17
CA THR A 580 -21.57 -30.43 7.59
C THR A 580 -20.20 -31.00 7.98
N LEU A 581 -19.81 -32.14 7.38
CA LEU A 581 -18.47 -32.71 7.56
C LEU A 581 -17.40 -31.91 6.81
N ASN A 582 -17.73 -31.32 5.67
CA ASN A 582 -16.87 -30.42 4.93
C ASN A 582 -16.70 -29.09 5.69
N GLU A 583 -17.77 -28.50 6.23
CA GLU A 583 -17.73 -27.32 7.11
C GLU A 583 -16.86 -27.58 8.35
N TYR A 584 -17.01 -28.74 8.99
CA TYR A 584 -16.11 -29.14 10.08
C TYR A 584 -14.66 -29.24 9.61
N ARG A 585 -14.38 -29.90 8.48
CA ARG A 585 -13.02 -30.00 7.94
C ARG A 585 -12.45 -28.66 7.51
N GLU A 586 -13.26 -27.76 6.98
CA GLU A 586 -12.84 -26.48 6.44
C GLU A 586 -12.66 -25.44 7.53
N TYR A 587 -13.53 -25.40 8.55
CA TYR A 587 -13.47 -24.36 9.57
C TYR A 587 -12.75 -24.81 10.83
N TYR A 588 -13.05 -25.99 11.36
CA TYR A 588 -12.38 -26.46 12.57
C TYR A 588 -10.90 -26.81 12.30
N LEU A 589 -10.58 -27.58 11.25
CA LEU A 589 -9.17 -27.95 10.99
C LEU A 589 -8.35 -26.75 10.51
N LEU A 590 -8.94 -25.79 9.81
CA LEU A 590 -8.21 -24.58 9.38
C LEU A 590 -7.92 -23.67 10.58
N ASN A 591 -8.89 -23.48 11.47
CA ASN A 591 -8.67 -22.73 12.71
C ASN A 591 -7.67 -23.44 13.64
N GLN A 592 -7.78 -24.77 13.80
CA GLN A 592 -6.78 -25.55 14.55
C GLN A 592 -5.37 -25.48 13.93
N LYS A 593 -5.24 -25.60 12.60
CA LYS A 593 -3.95 -25.43 11.91
C LYS A 593 -3.32 -24.06 12.18
N ASN A 594 -4.15 -23.05 12.42
CA ASN A 594 -3.73 -21.69 12.76
C ASN A 594 -3.59 -21.47 14.28
N ASN A 595 -3.61 -22.54 15.10
CA ASN A 595 -3.58 -22.50 16.56
C ASN A 595 -4.66 -21.60 17.19
N PHE A 596 -5.83 -21.50 16.55
CA PHE A 596 -6.99 -20.83 17.11
C PHE A 596 -7.89 -21.86 17.81
N PRO A 597 -8.13 -21.75 19.12
CA PRO A 597 -8.95 -22.71 19.85
C PRO A 597 -10.41 -22.54 19.47
N VAL A 598 -11.09 -23.66 19.21
CA VAL A 598 -12.49 -23.69 18.78
C VAL A 598 -13.24 -24.74 19.58
N ILE A 599 -14.33 -24.32 20.22
CA ILE A 599 -15.29 -25.15 20.93
C ILE A 599 -16.43 -25.48 19.97
N VAL A 600 -16.76 -26.76 19.85
CA VAL A 600 -17.84 -27.24 18.99
C VAL A 600 -19.05 -27.60 19.84
N ILE A 601 -20.23 -27.11 19.44
CA ILE A 601 -21.48 -27.32 20.16
C ILE A 601 -22.56 -27.72 19.16
N TRP A 602 -23.35 -28.74 19.50
CA TRP A 602 -24.53 -29.09 18.73
C TRP A 602 -25.74 -28.30 19.20
N SER A 603 -26.57 -27.82 18.28
CA SER A 603 -27.77 -27.05 18.63
C SER A 603 -28.74 -27.81 19.53
N MET A 604 -28.76 -29.14 19.45
CA MET A 604 -29.55 -30.01 20.32
C MET A 604 -29.11 -29.93 21.79
N GLU A 605 -27.82 -29.71 22.07
CA GLU A 605 -27.30 -29.56 23.44
C GLU A 605 -27.84 -28.27 24.07
N LEU A 606 -27.91 -27.19 23.29
CA LEU A 606 -28.50 -25.91 23.74
C LEU A 606 -30.01 -26.02 23.99
N LEU A 607 -30.71 -26.87 23.24
CA LEU A 607 -32.13 -27.14 23.47
C LEU A 607 -32.39 -28.01 24.71
N GLN A 608 -31.42 -28.86 25.09
CA GLN A 608 -31.52 -29.70 26.29
C GLN A 608 -31.21 -28.90 27.56
N SER A 609 -30.10 -28.17 27.59
CA SER A 609 -29.68 -27.38 28.76
C SER A 609 -28.65 -26.34 28.38
N VAL A 610 -29.05 -25.06 28.38
CA VAL A 610 -28.13 -23.94 28.16
C VAL A 610 -27.11 -23.84 29.31
N ASP A 611 -27.53 -24.10 30.55
CA ASP A 611 -26.68 -23.95 31.73
C ASP A 611 -25.53 -24.99 31.75
N ASP A 612 -25.77 -26.23 31.30
CA ASP A 612 -24.72 -27.25 31.23
C ASP A 612 -23.71 -26.93 30.13
N VAL A 613 -24.18 -26.41 29.00
CA VAL A 613 -23.32 -25.96 27.91
C VAL A 613 -22.46 -24.76 28.36
N VAL A 614 -23.03 -23.81 29.09
CA VAL A 614 -22.30 -22.66 29.66
C VAL A 614 -21.18 -23.14 30.60
N LYS A 615 -21.47 -24.10 31.50
CA LYS A 615 -20.43 -24.65 32.39
C LYS A 615 -19.27 -25.27 31.63
N ARG A 616 -19.57 -26.10 30.61
CA ARG A 616 -18.52 -26.72 29.78
C ARG A 616 -17.65 -25.67 29.10
N ILE A 617 -18.26 -24.64 28.52
CA ILE A 617 -17.53 -23.55 27.86
C ILE A 617 -16.64 -22.82 28.88
N VAL A 618 -17.15 -22.50 30.07
CA VAL A 618 -16.39 -21.81 31.11
C VAL A 618 -15.20 -22.64 31.59
N GLU A 619 -15.36 -23.97 31.71
CA GLU A 619 -14.28 -24.89 32.06
C GLU A 619 -13.21 -24.97 30.95
N GLU A 620 -13.62 -25.10 29.69
CA GLU A 620 -12.69 -25.17 28.55
C GLU A 620 -11.92 -23.86 28.35
N VAL A 621 -12.60 -22.71 28.48
CA VAL A 621 -11.96 -21.37 28.42
C VAL A 621 -11.15 -21.08 29.70
N GLY A 622 -11.42 -21.78 30.80
CA GLY A 622 -10.73 -21.62 32.08
C GLY A 622 -9.49 -22.48 32.29
N ASN A 623 -9.34 -23.56 31.51
CA ASN A 623 -8.22 -24.50 31.60
C ASN A 623 -7.04 -24.16 30.66
N GLU A 624 -7.12 -23.07 29.90
CA GLU A 624 -6.03 -22.50 29.08
C GLU A 624 -5.33 -21.31 29.77
#